data_AF-A0A662IIF0-F1
#
_entry.id   AF-A0A662IIF0-F1
#
_cell.length_a   1.000
_cell.length_b   1.000
_cell.length_c   1.000
_cell.angle_alpha   90.00
_cell.angle_beta   90.00
_cell.angle_gamma   90.00
#
_symmetry.space_group_name_H-M   'P 1'
#
loop_
_entity.id
_entity.type
_entity.pdbx_description
1 polymer ?
#
loop_
_entity_poly.entity_id
_entity_poly.type
_entity_poly.pdbx_seq_one_letter_code
_entity_poly.pdbx_strand_id
1 'polypeptide(L)'
;AVSIATMLSSVRRAISSIAEKVKGTLEGLGIKPPEWLEELSNIYLEEVFKSVTEKEAPPPSAWKLITPPELRALLVSIAIMSIVFSYVESGGVVLKPEVVVQVLLPAILASTAVALTDELSEALASKLRGFWAEYDIWPHGAISMIVTGILLNSPFASPARTLFAKGYPEEEKARLVIYKFLSLTALSGLFAALMSMGLDVLGDAGLVAALALLFYSLFPVPPLPGYELAAVSKVWWLVVFAASGALYAAVLLKALQLHVIEALGLVTAALLLLEAVWHKLKGEGILSKLMGG
;
A
#
# COMPACT_ATOMS: atom_id res chain seq x y z
N ALA A 1 -12.31 -8.87 21.85
CA ALA A 1 -12.07 -9.67 20.64
C ALA A 1 -13.34 -9.67 19.80
N VAL A 2 -13.38 -8.89 18.72
CA VAL A 2 -14.45 -9.02 17.72
C VAL A 2 -14.14 -10.29 16.95
N SER A 3 -15.01 -11.30 17.02
CA SER A 3 -14.79 -12.57 16.32
C SER A 3 -14.70 -12.31 14.82
N ILE A 4 -13.79 -13.00 14.13
CA ILE A 4 -13.59 -12.93 12.67
C ILE A 4 -14.92 -13.12 11.91
N ALA A 5 -15.83 -13.94 12.45
CA ALA A 5 -17.18 -14.13 11.94
C ALA A 5 -18.06 -12.87 11.99
N THR A 6 -17.87 -12.02 13.01
CA THR A 6 -18.60 -10.76 13.18
C THR A 6 -18.08 -9.68 12.23
N MET A 7 -16.77 -9.64 11.96
CA MET A 7 -16.18 -8.80 10.91
C MET A 7 -16.67 -9.23 9.52
N LEU A 8 -16.59 -10.52 9.20
CA LEU A 8 -17.03 -11.08 7.91
C LEU A 8 -18.50 -10.78 7.59
N SER A 9 -19.38 -10.88 8.59
CA SER A 9 -20.81 -10.57 8.41
C SER A 9 -21.08 -9.06 8.26
N SER A 10 -20.29 -8.21 8.91
CA SER A 10 -20.39 -6.75 8.79
C SER A 10 -19.87 -6.25 7.43
N VAL A 11 -18.74 -6.78 6.97
CA VAL A 11 -18.16 -6.51 5.64
C VAL A 11 -19.12 -6.97 4.55
N ARG A 12 -19.69 -8.17 4.67
CA ARG A 12 -20.71 -8.66 3.72
C ARG A 12 -21.91 -7.72 3.63
N ARG A 13 -22.44 -7.25 4.77
CA ARG A 13 -23.57 -6.29 4.79
C ARG A 13 -23.20 -4.95 4.17
N ALA A 14 -22.00 -4.43 4.43
CA ALA A 14 -21.54 -3.16 3.87
C ALA A 14 -21.38 -3.24 2.35
N ILE A 15 -20.76 -4.31 1.84
CA ILE A 15 -20.58 -4.55 0.40
C ILE A 15 -21.93 -4.75 -0.28
N SER A 16 -22.82 -5.58 0.29
CA SER A 16 -24.17 -5.76 -0.26
C SER A 16 -24.96 -4.45 -0.26
N SER A 17 -24.83 -3.62 0.77
CA SER A 17 -25.50 -2.30 0.83
C SER A 17 -24.96 -1.32 -0.20
N ILE A 18 -23.65 -1.32 -0.47
CA ILE A 18 -23.04 -0.49 -1.52
C ILE A 18 -23.44 -1.00 -2.90
N ALA A 19 -23.42 -2.31 -3.12
CA ALA A 19 -23.87 -2.93 -4.37
C ALA A 19 -25.34 -2.64 -4.65
N GLU A 20 -26.22 -2.73 -3.63
CA GLU A 20 -27.64 -2.34 -3.73
C GLU A 20 -27.82 -0.85 -4.02
N LYS A 21 -27.01 0.03 -3.41
CA LYS A 21 -27.05 1.48 -3.69
C LYS A 21 -26.59 1.80 -5.10
N VAL A 22 -25.51 1.18 -5.58
CA VAL A 22 -25.01 1.34 -6.95
C VAL A 22 -26.03 0.80 -7.95
N LYS A 23 -26.61 -0.38 -7.67
CA LYS A 23 -27.69 -0.98 -8.46
C LYS A 23 -28.91 -0.07 -8.52
N GLY A 24 -29.40 0.44 -7.39
CA GLY A 24 -30.52 1.37 -7.33
C GLY A 24 -30.23 2.72 -8.02
N THR A 25 -28.99 3.19 -8.02
CA THR A 25 -28.59 4.41 -8.73
C THR A 25 -28.53 4.19 -10.24
N LEU A 26 -28.02 3.03 -10.69
CA LEU A 26 -28.00 2.65 -12.10
C LEU A 26 -29.40 2.40 -12.65
N GLU A 27 -30.25 1.70 -11.89
CA GLU A 27 -31.65 1.47 -12.23
C GLU A 27 -32.45 2.78 -12.25
N GLY A 28 -32.17 3.70 -11.32
CA GLY A 28 -32.72 5.06 -11.31
C GLY A 28 -32.31 5.92 -12.52
N LEU A 29 -31.21 5.57 -13.19
CA LEU A 29 -30.74 6.17 -14.44
C LEU A 29 -31.20 5.40 -15.69
N GLY A 30 -32.00 4.34 -15.52
CA GLY A 30 -32.48 3.49 -16.64
C GLY A 30 -31.42 2.57 -17.24
N ILE A 31 -30.26 2.45 -16.57
CA ILE A 31 -29.14 1.62 -17.01
C ILE A 31 -29.24 0.28 -16.28
N LYS A 32 -29.40 -0.82 -17.03
CA LYS A 32 -29.35 -2.16 -16.41
C LYS A 32 -27.97 -2.37 -15.78
N PRO A 33 -27.90 -2.82 -14.52
CA PRO A 33 -26.63 -3.15 -13.89
C PRO A 33 -25.91 -4.19 -14.78
N PRO A 34 -24.66 -3.92 -15.21
CA PRO A 34 -23.94 -4.84 -16.06
C PRO A 34 -23.66 -6.17 -15.34
N GLU A 35 -23.76 -7.30 -16.04
CA GLU A 35 -23.50 -8.64 -15.47
C GLU A 35 -22.11 -8.77 -14.83
N TRP A 36 -21.11 -8.06 -15.39
CA TRP A 36 -19.75 -8.04 -14.85
C TRP A 36 -19.68 -7.48 -13.42
N LEU A 37 -20.65 -6.67 -12.99
CA LEU A 37 -20.66 -6.02 -11.68
C LEU A 37 -21.12 -7.01 -10.59
N GLU A 38 -22.09 -7.86 -10.90
CA GLU A 38 -22.51 -8.96 -10.01
C GLU A 38 -21.41 -10.04 -9.97
N GLU A 39 -20.76 -10.33 -11.09
CA GLU A 39 -19.64 -11.26 -11.17
C GLU A 39 -18.42 -10.78 -10.36
N LEU A 40 -18.05 -9.49 -10.47
CA LEU A 40 -17.00 -8.88 -9.65
C LEU A 40 -17.33 -8.90 -8.15
N SER A 41 -18.58 -8.67 -7.77
CA SER A 41 -19.00 -8.75 -6.36
C SER A 41 -18.84 -10.17 -5.82
N ASN A 42 -19.23 -11.18 -6.59
CA ASN A 42 -19.11 -12.58 -6.18
C ASN A 42 -17.64 -13.03 -6.09
N ILE A 43 -16.82 -12.68 -7.08
CA ILE A 43 -15.36 -12.92 -7.08
C ILE A 43 -14.72 -12.24 -5.88
N TYR A 44 -15.02 -10.95 -5.66
CA TYR A 44 -14.49 -10.19 -4.54
C TYR A 44 -14.86 -10.85 -3.19
N LEU A 45 -16.13 -11.22 -3.00
CA LEU A 45 -16.58 -11.90 -1.79
C LEU A 45 -15.89 -13.26 -1.57
N GLU A 46 -15.88 -14.14 -2.56
CA GLU A 46 -15.26 -15.48 -2.45
C GLU A 46 -13.78 -15.37 -2.09
N GLU A 47 -13.10 -14.43 -2.73
CA GLU A 47 -11.68 -14.24 -2.53
C GLU A 47 -11.44 -13.59 -1.15
N VAL A 48 -12.34 -12.70 -0.65
CA VAL A 48 -12.23 -12.08 0.69
C VAL A 48 -12.25 -13.19 1.74
N PHE A 49 -13.14 -14.17 1.57
CA PHE A 49 -13.18 -15.34 2.44
C PHE A 49 -11.87 -16.16 2.37
N LYS A 50 -11.23 -16.25 1.20
CA LYS A 50 -9.92 -16.93 1.06
C LYS A 50 -8.76 -16.12 1.65
N SER A 51 -8.76 -14.80 1.58
CA SER A 51 -7.65 -13.95 2.03
C SER A 51 -7.65 -13.68 3.54
N VAL A 52 -8.81 -13.76 4.19
CA VAL A 52 -8.96 -13.74 5.66
C VAL A 52 -8.41 -15.02 6.30
N THR A 53 -8.32 -16.11 5.55
CA THR A 53 -7.54 -17.28 5.96
C THR A 53 -6.07 -16.93 5.77
N GLU A 54 -5.35 -16.64 6.86
CA GLU A 54 -3.92 -16.33 6.84
C GLU A 54 -3.17 -17.40 6.05
N LYS A 55 -2.69 -17.04 4.85
CA LYS A 55 -1.74 -17.86 4.12
C LYS A 55 -0.37 -17.57 4.69
N GLU A 56 0.25 -18.58 5.27
CA GLU A 56 1.65 -18.50 5.70
C GLU A 56 2.58 -18.65 4.49
N ALA A 57 3.74 -17.99 4.51
CA ALA A 57 4.75 -18.21 3.48
C ALA A 57 5.30 -19.64 3.56
N PRO A 58 5.47 -20.35 2.42
CA PRO A 58 6.03 -21.70 2.41
C PRO A 58 7.47 -21.69 2.95
N PRO A 59 7.94 -22.78 3.59
CA PRO A 59 9.30 -22.87 4.10
C PRO A 59 10.30 -22.79 2.93
N PRO A 60 11.36 -21.97 3.03
CA PRO A 60 12.30 -21.79 1.93
C PRO A 60 13.09 -23.07 1.65
N SER A 61 13.19 -23.44 0.38
CA SER A 61 14.11 -24.51 -0.06
C SER A 61 15.57 -24.03 -0.12
N ALA A 62 15.78 -22.72 -0.34
CA ALA A 62 17.07 -22.03 -0.26
C ALA A 62 16.86 -20.55 0.05
N TRP A 63 17.77 -19.94 0.81
CA TRP A 63 17.71 -18.51 1.13
C TRP A 63 17.94 -17.66 -0.13
N LYS A 64 16.93 -16.87 -0.51
CA LYS A 64 17.00 -15.95 -1.65
C LYS A 64 16.41 -14.60 -1.26
N LEU A 65 17.09 -13.52 -1.60
CA LEU A 65 16.60 -12.16 -1.35
C LEU A 65 15.33 -11.86 -2.14
N ILE A 66 15.30 -12.25 -3.42
CA ILE A 66 14.12 -12.17 -4.29
C ILE A 66 13.89 -13.54 -4.92
N THR A 67 12.71 -14.11 -4.70
CA THR A 67 12.30 -15.38 -5.31
C THR A 67 11.58 -15.15 -6.65
N PRO A 68 11.53 -16.15 -7.55
CA PRO A 68 10.79 -15.99 -8.81
C PRO A 68 9.29 -15.65 -8.65
N PRO A 69 8.56 -16.22 -7.67
CA PRO A 69 7.19 -15.78 -7.38
C PRO A 69 7.11 -14.31 -6.96
N GLU A 70 8.01 -13.83 -6.11
CA GLU A 70 8.05 -12.43 -5.68
C GLU A 70 8.34 -11.48 -6.84
N LEU A 71 9.30 -11.82 -7.70
CA LEU A 71 9.58 -11.02 -8.89
C LEU A 71 8.34 -10.93 -9.79
N ARG A 72 7.57 -12.02 -9.94
CA ARG A 72 6.30 -11.99 -10.69
C ARG A 72 5.28 -11.11 -9.99
N ALA A 73 5.14 -11.23 -8.68
CA ALA A 73 4.22 -10.41 -7.89
C ALA A 73 4.54 -8.92 -7.97
N LEU A 74 5.83 -8.56 -7.89
CA LEU A 74 6.32 -7.21 -8.07
C LEU A 74 5.99 -6.69 -9.48
N LEU A 75 6.33 -7.44 -10.53
CA LEU A 75 6.05 -7.01 -11.92
C LEU A 75 4.56 -6.81 -12.18
N VAL A 76 3.70 -7.69 -11.65
CA VAL A 76 2.25 -7.55 -11.76
C VAL A 76 1.75 -6.34 -10.97
N SER A 77 2.27 -6.11 -9.77
CA SER A 77 1.94 -4.94 -8.94
C SER A 77 2.28 -3.64 -9.65
N ILE A 78 3.48 -3.55 -10.21
CA ILE A 78 3.94 -2.41 -11.01
C ILE A 78 3.02 -2.20 -12.19
N ALA A 79 2.67 -3.25 -12.93
CA ALA A 79 1.80 -3.15 -14.09
C ALA A 79 0.40 -2.62 -13.72
N ILE A 80 -0.22 -3.17 -12.66
CA ILE A 80 -1.54 -2.73 -12.19
C ILE A 80 -1.50 -1.27 -11.75
N MET A 81 -0.54 -0.90 -10.90
CA MET A 81 -0.37 0.48 -10.44
C MET A 81 -0.15 1.42 -11.63
N SER A 82 0.74 1.06 -12.55
CA SER A 82 1.06 1.90 -13.72
C SER A 82 -0.17 2.15 -14.58
N ILE A 83 -0.98 1.13 -14.86
CA ILE A 83 -2.21 1.25 -15.65
C ILE A 83 -3.21 2.17 -14.92
N VAL A 84 -3.45 1.93 -13.64
CA VAL A 84 -4.43 2.67 -12.86
C VAL A 84 -4.01 4.13 -12.69
N PHE A 85 -2.77 4.40 -12.29
CA PHE A 85 -2.27 5.78 -12.16
C PHE A 85 -2.24 6.49 -13.51
N SER A 86 -1.83 5.83 -14.60
CA SER A 86 -1.89 6.45 -15.94
C SER A 86 -3.31 6.82 -16.34
N TYR A 87 -4.30 5.98 -16.00
CA TYR A 87 -5.70 6.28 -16.26
C TYR A 87 -6.16 7.51 -15.49
N VAL A 88 -5.83 7.59 -14.19
CA VAL A 88 -6.22 8.71 -13.32
C VAL A 88 -5.55 10.01 -13.76
N GLU A 89 -4.24 9.98 -13.98
CA GLU A 89 -3.46 11.17 -14.40
C GLU A 89 -3.86 11.67 -15.80
N SER A 90 -4.27 10.77 -16.70
CA SER A 90 -4.75 11.17 -18.03
C SER A 90 -6.21 11.65 -18.06
N GLY A 91 -6.90 11.66 -16.92
CA GLY A 91 -8.34 11.94 -16.86
C GLY A 91 -9.17 10.94 -17.68
N GLY A 92 -8.69 9.70 -17.79
CA GLY A 92 -9.32 8.61 -18.54
C GLY A 92 -9.01 8.56 -20.04
N VAL A 93 -8.17 9.46 -20.56
CA VAL A 93 -7.83 9.52 -22.01
C VAL A 93 -6.46 8.91 -22.29
N VAL A 94 -6.34 7.59 -22.15
CA VAL A 94 -5.05 6.88 -22.17
C VAL A 94 -4.49 6.62 -23.59
N LEU A 95 -5.32 6.69 -24.63
CA LEU A 95 -4.99 6.20 -25.98
C LEU A 95 -4.42 7.26 -26.96
N LYS A 96 -4.13 8.47 -26.49
CA LYS A 96 -3.50 9.52 -27.33
C LYS A 96 -1.97 9.40 -27.26
N PRO A 97 -1.24 9.35 -28.40
CA PRO A 97 0.22 9.20 -28.40
C PRO A 97 0.97 10.24 -27.55
N GLU A 98 0.48 11.48 -27.53
CA GLU A 98 1.04 12.58 -26.73
C GLU A 98 0.90 12.33 -25.22
N VAL A 99 -0.25 11.78 -24.80
CA VAL A 99 -0.56 11.45 -23.41
C VAL A 99 0.24 10.23 -22.96
N VAL A 100 0.50 9.27 -23.86
CA VAL A 100 1.32 8.10 -23.55
C VAL A 100 2.72 8.53 -23.09
N VAL A 101 3.42 9.39 -23.82
CA VAL A 101 4.78 9.77 -23.42
C VAL A 101 4.78 10.65 -22.16
N GLN A 102 3.81 11.57 -22.04
CA GLN A 102 3.76 12.54 -20.95
C GLN A 102 3.21 11.99 -19.63
N VAL A 103 2.43 10.91 -19.67
CA VAL A 103 1.74 10.36 -18.48
C VAL A 103 2.13 8.91 -18.20
N LEU A 104 2.14 8.03 -19.21
CA LEU A 104 2.40 6.61 -18.98
C LEU A 104 3.82 6.37 -18.45
N LEU A 105 4.83 7.02 -19.03
CA LEU A 105 6.20 6.83 -18.58
C LEU A 105 6.43 7.34 -17.14
N PRO A 106 6.02 8.56 -16.77
CA PRO A 106 6.04 9.01 -15.37
C PRO A 106 5.27 8.08 -14.42
N ALA A 107 4.06 7.63 -14.79
CA ALA A 107 3.27 6.73 -13.96
C ALA A 107 3.94 5.37 -13.76
N ILE A 108 4.61 4.82 -14.79
CA ILE A 108 5.41 3.59 -14.68
C ILE A 108 6.58 3.78 -13.72
N LEU A 109 7.32 4.88 -13.85
CA LEU A 109 8.47 5.18 -12.99
C LEU A 109 8.03 5.37 -11.54
N ALA A 110 6.97 6.16 -11.30
CA ALA A 110 6.37 6.34 -9.99
C ALA A 110 5.93 5.00 -9.38
N SER A 111 5.13 4.24 -10.11
CA SER A 111 4.62 2.93 -9.68
C SER A 111 5.75 1.94 -9.36
N THR A 112 6.80 1.95 -10.17
CA THR A 112 8.00 1.12 -9.93
C THR A 112 8.69 1.50 -8.64
N ALA A 113 8.94 2.79 -8.42
CA ALA A 113 9.60 3.25 -7.20
C ALA A 113 8.75 2.97 -5.94
N VAL A 114 7.43 3.15 -6.02
CA VAL A 114 6.51 2.86 -4.91
C VAL A 114 6.45 1.35 -4.64
N ALA A 115 6.25 0.51 -5.64
CA ALA A 115 6.17 -0.94 -5.48
C ALA A 115 7.47 -1.54 -4.94
N LEU A 116 8.63 -1.07 -5.44
CA LEU A 116 9.93 -1.46 -4.90
C LEU A 116 10.05 -1.05 -3.44
N THR A 117 9.70 0.19 -3.09
CA THR A 117 9.79 0.67 -1.69
C THR A 117 8.86 -0.13 -0.77
N ASP A 118 7.66 -0.48 -1.24
CA ASP A 118 6.72 -1.34 -0.53
C ASP A 118 7.34 -2.71 -0.22
N GLU A 119 7.86 -3.41 -1.23
CA GLU A 119 8.53 -4.71 -1.07
C GLU A 119 9.79 -4.62 -0.17
N LEU A 120 10.61 -3.60 -0.41
CA LEU A 120 11.86 -3.38 0.33
C LEU A 120 11.59 -3.20 1.83
N SER A 121 10.50 -2.52 2.17
CA SER A 121 10.19 -2.15 3.55
C SER A 121 9.77 -3.31 4.45
N GLU A 122 9.23 -4.39 3.90
CA GLU A 122 8.70 -5.53 4.66
C GLU A 122 9.39 -6.84 4.30
N ALA A 123 9.18 -7.33 3.07
CA ALA A 123 9.66 -8.64 2.65
C ALA A 123 11.20 -8.68 2.57
N LEU A 124 11.82 -7.69 1.89
CA LEU A 124 13.28 -7.67 1.82
C LEU A 124 13.90 -7.34 3.19
N ALA A 125 13.36 -6.37 3.92
CA ALA A 125 13.83 -6.02 5.26
C ALA A 125 13.78 -7.22 6.22
N SER A 126 12.71 -8.03 6.17
CA SER A 126 12.62 -9.29 6.93
C SER A 126 13.77 -10.23 6.62
N LYS A 127 14.05 -10.47 5.33
CA LYS A 127 15.11 -11.40 4.90
C LYS A 127 16.50 -10.87 5.24
N LEU A 128 16.71 -9.56 5.17
CA LEU A 128 17.97 -8.96 5.60
C LEU A 128 18.20 -9.11 7.12
N ARG A 129 17.14 -9.28 7.89
CA ARG A 129 17.17 -9.54 9.35
C ARG A 129 17.11 -11.02 9.73
N GLY A 130 17.18 -11.92 8.74
CA GLY A 130 17.20 -13.36 8.98
C GLY A 130 15.83 -14.00 9.19
N PHE A 131 14.75 -13.28 8.90
CA PHE A 131 13.40 -13.83 8.94
C PHE A 131 12.84 -14.06 7.53
N TRP A 132 12.08 -15.14 7.36
CA TRP A 132 11.47 -15.44 6.07
C TRP A 132 10.12 -14.74 5.92
N ALA A 133 9.97 -14.01 4.82
CA ALA A 133 8.74 -13.39 4.37
C ALA A 133 8.72 -13.36 2.84
N GLU A 134 7.56 -13.45 2.21
CA GLU A 134 7.42 -13.40 0.76
C GLU A 134 6.46 -12.28 0.33
N TYR A 135 6.87 -11.49 -0.66
CA TYR A 135 5.99 -10.55 -1.34
C TYR A 135 5.06 -11.30 -2.32
N ASP A 136 3.75 -11.23 -2.08
CA ASP A 136 2.74 -11.95 -2.88
C ASP A 136 1.68 -10.98 -3.41
N ILE A 137 1.07 -11.35 -4.53
CA ILE A 137 -0.06 -10.61 -5.09
C ILE A 137 -1.22 -10.72 -4.12
N TRP A 138 -1.92 -9.61 -3.92
CA TRP A 138 -3.15 -9.58 -3.16
C TRP A 138 -4.32 -9.17 -4.06
N PRO A 139 -5.06 -10.15 -4.62
CA PRO A 139 -6.15 -9.89 -5.56
C PRO A 139 -7.17 -8.86 -5.06
N HIS A 140 -7.52 -8.87 -3.76
CA HIS A 140 -8.44 -7.88 -3.19
C HIS A 140 -7.96 -6.47 -3.31
N GLY A 141 -6.72 -6.23 -2.89
CA GLY A 141 -6.16 -4.90 -2.93
C GLY A 141 -5.89 -4.46 -4.36
N ALA A 142 -5.57 -5.39 -5.27
CA ALA A 142 -5.48 -5.13 -6.70
C ALA A 142 -6.83 -4.71 -7.30
N ILE A 143 -7.90 -5.48 -7.06
CA ILE A 143 -9.26 -5.16 -7.52
C ILE A 143 -9.72 -3.85 -6.88
N SER A 144 -9.49 -3.66 -5.58
CA SER A 144 -9.85 -2.43 -4.87
C SER A 144 -9.12 -1.22 -5.46
N MET A 145 -7.82 -1.35 -5.80
CA MET A 145 -7.06 -0.29 -6.47
C MET A 145 -7.67 0.05 -7.83
N ILE A 146 -7.99 -0.96 -8.65
CA ILE A 146 -8.58 -0.76 -9.97
C ILE A 146 -9.94 -0.07 -9.85
N VAL A 147 -10.80 -0.56 -8.96
CA VAL A 147 -12.15 -0.02 -8.76
C VAL A 147 -12.10 1.41 -8.22
N THR A 148 -11.29 1.68 -7.20
CA THR A 148 -11.17 3.02 -6.61
C THR A 148 -10.46 4.00 -7.55
N GLY A 149 -9.44 3.55 -8.27
CA GLY A 149 -8.75 4.36 -9.27
C GLY A 149 -9.65 4.72 -10.45
N ILE A 150 -10.34 3.74 -11.04
CA ILE A 150 -11.18 3.99 -12.24
C ILE A 150 -12.48 4.72 -11.87
N LEU A 151 -13.17 4.34 -10.79
CA LEU A 151 -14.48 4.91 -10.45
C LEU A 151 -14.39 6.20 -9.64
N LEU A 152 -13.37 6.34 -8.79
CA LEU A 152 -13.24 7.47 -7.86
C LEU A 152 -12.09 8.41 -8.21
N ASN A 153 -11.30 8.11 -9.26
CA ASN A 153 -10.06 8.83 -9.60
C ASN A 153 -9.09 8.94 -8.42
N SER A 154 -9.11 7.95 -7.52
CA SER A 154 -8.29 7.92 -6.31
C SER A 154 -7.93 6.48 -5.98
N PRO A 155 -6.82 5.95 -6.53
CA PRO A 155 -6.40 4.56 -6.30
C PRO A 155 -5.92 4.39 -4.86
N PHE A 156 -6.81 3.88 -4.01
CA PHE A 156 -6.62 3.78 -2.57
C PHE A 156 -6.61 2.31 -2.12
N ALA A 157 -5.56 1.58 -2.49
CA ALA A 157 -5.32 0.20 -2.05
C ALA A 157 -3.86 -0.22 -2.31
N SER A 158 -3.55 -1.51 -2.13
CA SER A 158 -2.27 -2.13 -2.53
C SER A 158 -2.52 -3.38 -3.38
N PRO A 159 -1.87 -3.56 -4.55
CA PRO A 159 -2.01 -4.79 -5.34
C PRO A 159 -1.33 -6.02 -4.70
N ALA A 160 -0.60 -5.84 -3.61
CA ALA A 160 0.22 -6.86 -3.00
C ALA A 160 0.19 -6.83 -1.46
N ARG A 161 0.72 -7.90 -0.88
CA ARG A 161 0.92 -8.04 0.57
C ARG A 161 2.16 -8.85 0.86
N THR A 162 2.71 -8.66 2.05
CA THR A 162 3.80 -9.50 2.57
C THR A 162 3.22 -10.68 3.36
N LEU A 163 3.62 -11.89 3.01
CA LEU A 163 3.31 -13.12 3.74
C LEU A 163 4.47 -13.44 4.67
N PHE A 164 4.21 -13.52 5.97
CA PHE A 164 5.22 -13.90 6.95
C PHE A 164 5.27 -15.43 7.14
N ALA A 165 6.45 -15.96 7.42
CA ALA A 165 6.59 -17.37 7.77
C ALA A 165 5.89 -17.70 9.11
N LYS A 166 5.59 -18.99 9.31
CA LYS A 166 5.03 -19.47 10.56
C LYS A 166 5.96 -19.18 11.74
N GLY A 167 5.40 -18.63 12.82
CA GLY A 167 6.15 -18.29 14.03
C GLY A 167 7.01 -17.02 13.91
N TYR A 168 6.76 -16.18 12.91
CA TYR A 168 7.41 -14.88 12.78
C TYR A 168 7.12 -14.00 14.02
N PRO A 169 8.14 -13.39 14.66
CA PRO A 169 7.94 -12.58 15.86
C PRO A 169 7.02 -11.38 15.63
N GLU A 170 5.95 -11.25 16.42
CA GLU A 170 4.97 -10.16 16.30
C GLU A 170 5.61 -8.77 16.44
N GLU A 171 6.57 -8.63 17.36
CA GLU A 171 7.32 -7.38 17.55
C GLU A 171 8.15 -6.97 16.33
N GLU A 172 8.66 -7.94 15.56
CA GLU A 172 9.40 -7.64 14.34
C GLU A 172 8.43 -7.25 13.21
N LYS A 173 7.26 -7.91 13.10
CA LYS A 173 6.22 -7.47 12.17
C LYS A 173 5.81 -6.03 12.45
N ALA A 174 5.53 -5.69 13.72
CA ALA A 174 5.19 -4.33 14.12
C ALA A 174 6.30 -3.32 13.80
N ARG A 175 7.57 -3.69 13.99
CA ARG A 175 8.71 -2.85 13.57
C ARG A 175 8.74 -2.62 12.07
N LEU A 176 8.49 -3.64 11.25
CA LEU A 176 8.45 -3.50 9.79
C LEU A 176 7.37 -2.50 9.34
N VAL A 177 6.23 -2.43 10.03
CA VAL A 177 5.21 -1.41 9.75
C VAL A 177 5.77 0.00 9.94
N ILE A 178 6.58 0.24 10.97
CA ILE A 178 7.26 1.53 11.18
C ILE A 178 8.32 1.78 10.11
N TYR A 179 9.07 0.75 9.70
CA TYR A 179 10.02 0.87 8.57
C TYR A 179 9.31 1.25 7.28
N LYS A 180 8.17 0.62 6.98
CA LYS A 180 7.29 0.95 5.84
C LYS A 180 6.82 2.39 5.91
N PHE A 181 6.34 2.84 7.08
CA PHE A 181 5.95 4.23 7.30
C PHE A 181 7.09 5.21 6.99
N LEU A 182 8.28 4.98 7.53
CA LEU A 182 9.44 5.85 7.29
C LEU A 182 9.87 5.83 5.81
N SER A 183 9.87 4.64 5.18
CA SER A 183 10.34 4.44 3.80
C SER A 183 9.41 5.11 2.80
N LEU A 184 8.10 4.92 2.93
CA LEU A 184 7.11 5.55 2.04
C LEU A 184 7.01 7.06 2.29
N THR A 185 7.20 7.53 3.52
CA THR A 185 7.28 8.99 3.80
C THR A 185 8.54 9.61 3.20
N ALA A 186 9.69 8.91 3.28
CA ALA A 186 10.93 9.36 2.63
C ALA A 186 10.77 9.43 1.11
N LEU A 187 10.14 8.41 0.51
CA LEU A 187 9.83 8.38 -0.91
C LEU A 187 8.86 9.50 -1.31
N SER A 188 7.87 9.81 -0.47
CA SER A 188 6.94 10.92 -0.69
C SER A 188 7.68 12.26 -0.74
N GLY A 189 8.65 12.49 0.15
CA GLY A 189 9.49 13.70 0.08
C GLY A 189 10.40 13.75 -1.15
N LEU A 190 10.87 12.61 -1.65
CA LEU A 190 11.59 12.54 -2.93
C LEU A 190 10.68 12.97 -4.10
N PHE A 191 9.45 12.47 -4.15
CA PHE A 191 8.49 12.86 -5.18
C PHE A 191 8.12 14.34 -5.10
N ALA A 192 7.97 14.88 -3.89
CA ALA A 192 7.80 16.32 -3.69
C ALA A 192 8.99 17.11 -4.25
N ALA A 193 10.22 16.68 -4.00
CA ALA A 193 11.42 17.32 -4.55
C ALA A 193 11.46 17.25 -6.09
N LEU A 194 10.99 16.14 -6.69
CA LEU A 194 10.90 16.02 -8.15
C LEU A 194 9.91 17.04 -8.74
N MET A 195 8.79 17.30 -8.08
CA MET A 195 7.87 18.38 -8.49
C MET A 195 8.56 19.75 -8.43
N SER A 196 9.32 20.04 -7.37
CA SER A 196 10.10 21.29 -7.26
C SER A 196 11.15 21.44 -8.37
N MET A 197 11.62 20.34 -8.95
CA MET A 197 12.55 20.32 -10.10
C MET A 197 11.84 20.45 -11.46
N GLY A 198 10.51 20.58 -11.49
CA GLY A 198 9.71 20.70 -12.71
C GLY A 198 9.27 19.35 -13.31
N LEU A 199 9.42 18.24 -12.58
CA LEU A 199 8.93 16.92 -12.99
C LEU A 199 7.53 16.66 -12.40
N ASP A 200 6.60 17.57 -12.67
CA ASP A 200 5.30 17.66 -11.99
C ASP A 200 4.48 16.36 -12.06
N VAL A 201 4.34 15.76 -13.24
CA VAL A 201 3.52 14.53 -13.42
C VAL A 201 4.11 13.34 -12.68
N LEU A 202 5.44 13.17 -12.72
CA LEU A 202 6.13 12.09 -12.01
C LEU A 202 6.02 12.28 -10.50
N GLY A 203 6.25 13.51 -10.05
CA GLY A 203 6.21 13.86 -8.65
C GLY A 203 4.80 13.76 -8.05
N ASP A 204 3.78 14.29 -8.73
CA ASP A 204 2.40 14.25 -8.22
C ASP A 204 1.87 12.81 -8.15
N ALA A 205 1.98 12.06 -9.25
CA ALA A 205 1.55 10.66 -9.31
C ALA A 205 2.25 9.81 -8.25
N GLY A 206 3.57 9.96 -8.10
CA GLY A 206 4.36 9.22 -7.12
C GLY A 206 4.05 9.61 -5.67
N LEU A 207 3.85 10.90 -5.40
CA LEU A 207 3.50 11.40 -4.08
C LEU A 207 2.14 10.87 -3.63
N VAL A 208 1.13 10.98 -4.49
CA VAL A 208 -0.23 10.48 -4.21
C VAL A 208 -0.19 8.96 -4.04
N ALA A 209 0.52 8.23 -4.92
CA ALA A 209 0.64 6.78 -4.83
C ALA A 209 1.29 6.31 -3.52
N ALA A 210 2.41 6.91 -3.13
CA ALA A 210 3.13 6.54 -1.91
C ALA A 210 2.29 6.78 -0.65
N LEU A 211 1.63 7.94 -0.55
CA LEU A 211 0.82 8.31 0.61
C LEU A 211 -0.50 7.53 0.68
N ALA A 212 -1.15 7.30 -0.46
CA ALA A 212 -2.36 6.47 -0.53
C ALA A 212 -2.06 5.05 -0.07
N LEU A 213 -0.99 4.44 -0.61
CA LEU A 213 -0.53 3.11 -0.21
C LEU A 213 -0.19 3.05 1.28
N LEU A 214 0.56 4.04 1.77
CA LEU A 214 0.95 4.12 3.18
C LEU A 214 -0.29 4.18 4.09
N PHE A 215 -1.18 5.14 3.86
CA PHE A 215 -2.35 5.33 4.71
C PHE A 215 -3.28 4.11 4.66
N TYR A 216 -3.50 3.55 3.47
CA TYR A 216 -4.25 2.32 3.30
C TYR A 216 -3.64 1.14 4.08
N SER A 217 -2.31 0.96 4.03
CA SER A 217 -1.63 -0.14 4.71
C SER A 217 -1.76 -0.08 6.24
N LEU A 218 -2.05 1.08 6.81
CA LEU A 218 -2.11 1.30 8.27
C LEU A 218 -3.50 1.08 8.87
N PHE A 219 -4.52 0.73 8.07
CA PHE A 219 -5.81 0.32 8.61
C PHE A 219 -5.65 -0.95 9.49
N PRO A 220 -6.27 -0.98 10.69
CA PRO A 220 -6.06 -2.06 11.66
C PRO A 220 -6.94 -3.28 11.35
N VAL A 221 -6.87 -3.78 10.12
CA VAL A 221 -7.70 -4.89 9.60
C VAL A 221 -6.80 -5.90 8.90
N PRO A 222 -6.87 -7.20 9.22
CA PRO A 222 -6.13 -8.23 8.48
C PRO A 222 -6.53 -8.27 7.01
N PRO A 223 -5.60 -8.50 6.07
CA PRO A 223 -4.18 -8.82 6.26
C PRO A 223 -3.26 -7.58 6.23
N LEU A 224 -3.76 -6.38 6.54
CA LEU A 224 -3.00 -5.14 6.37
C LEU A 224 -1.93 -4.96 7.47
N PRO A 225 -0.77 -4.36 7.15
CA PRO A 225 0.32 -4.13 8.10
C PRO A 225 -0.10 -3.39 9.38
N GLY A 226 -1.04 -2.45 9.28
CA GLY A 226 -1.55 -1.69 10.42
C GLY A 226 -2.15 -2.56 11.54
N TYR A 227 -2.68 -3.74 11.20
CA TYR A 227 -3.16 -4.70 12.19
C TYR A 227 -2.03 -5.23 13.08
N GLU A 228 -0.88 -5.57 12.49
CA GLU A 228 0.29 -6.12 13.21
C GLU A 228 0.85 -5.09 14.21
N LEU A 229 0.93 -3.82 13.80
CA LEU A 229 1.35 -2.75 14.71
C LEU A 229 0.32 -2.46 15.81
N ALA A 230 -0.98 -2.46 15.47
CA ALA A 230 -2.04 -2.23 16.45
C ALA A 230 -2.14 -3.34 17.50
N ALA A 231 -1.77 -4.58 17.14
CA ALA A 231 -1.72 -5.72 18.04
C ALA A 231 -0.63 -5.55 19.10
N VAL A 232 0.56 -5.05 18.71
CA VAL A 232 1.70 -4.84 19.62
C VAL A 232 1.59 -3.51 20.38
N SER A 233 1.32 -2.40 19.69
CA SER A 233 1.23 -1.07 20.29
C SER A 233 0.20 -0.18 19.61
N LYS A 234 -0.96 -0.05 20.26
CA LYS A 234 -2.05 0.85 19.83
C LYS A 234 -1.63 2.31 19.76
N VAL A 235 -0.70 2.73 20.63
CA VAL A 235 -0.23 4.12 20.66
C VAL A 235 0.58 4.42 19.41
N TRP A 236 1.59 3.60 19.11
CA TRP A 236 2.40 3.77 17.91
C TRP A 236 1.58 3.63 16.64
N TRP A 237 0.68 2.66 16.58
CA TRP A 237 -0.29 2.54 15.48
C TRP A 237 -1.09 3.83 15.29
N LEU A 238 -1.69 4.37 16.35
CA LEU A 238 -2.51 5.58 16.25
C LEU A 238 -1.68 6.77 15.77
N VAL A 239 -0.45 6.92 16.25
CA VAL A 239 0.47 7.99 15.84
C VAL A 239 0.77 7.91 14.34
N VAL A 240 1.20 6.75 13.83
CA VAL A 240 1.54 6.62 12.39
C VAL A 240 0.31 6.67 11.50
N PHE A 241 -0.83 6.14 11.96
CA PHE A 241 -2.10 6.19 11.24
C PHE A 241 -2.61 7.63 11.12
N ALA A 242 -2.62 8.39 12.22
CA ALA A 242 -3.03 9.79 12.20
C ALA A 242 -2.06 10.65 11.38
N ALA A 243 -0.74 10.45 11.52
CA ALA A 243 0.26 11.20 10.77
C ALA A 243 0.15 10.95 9.25
N SER A 244 0.04 9.68 8.82
CA SER A 244 -0.10 9.35 7.40
C SER A 244 -1.43 9.83 6.81
N GLY A 245 -2.54 9.67 7.54
CA GLY A 245 -3.85 10.16 7.11
C GLY A 245 -3.90 11.68 7.00
N ALA A 246 -3.34 12.41 7.98
CA ALA A 246 -3.24 13.86 7.94
C ALA A 246 -2.37 14.35 6.78
N LEU A 247 -1.21 13.70 6.55
CA LEU A 247 -0.31 14.04 5.44
C LEU A 247 -0.98 13.79 4.08
N TYR A 248 -1.62 12.62 3.92
CA TYR A 248 -2.35 12.28 2.70
C TYR A 248 -3.50 13.26 2.43
N ALA A 249 -4.33 13.56 3.43
CA ALA A 249 -5.40 14.53 3.29
C ALA A 249 -4.87 15.95 2.98
N ALA A 250 -3.76 16.36 3.60
CA ALA A 250 -3.15 17.67 3.34
C ALA A 250 -2.63 17.79 1.90
N VAL A 251 -2.08 16.72 1.33
CA VAL A 251 -1.67 16.67 -0.08
C VAL A 251 -2.88 16.77 -1.00
N LEU A 252 -3.92 15.95 -0.78
CA LEU A 252 -5.14 15.97 -1.60
C LEU A 252 -5.84 17.34 -1.56
N LEU A 253 -5.86 18.00 -0.41
CA LEU A 253 -6.45 19.32 -0.22
C LEU A 253 -5.53 20.47 -0.64
N LYS A 254 -4.29 20.17 -1.08
CA LYS A 254 -3.24 21.16 -1.38
C LYS A 254 -3.01 22.14 -0.21
N ALA A 255 -3.17 21.64 1.01
CA ALA A 255 -3.10 22.41 2.25
C ALA A 255 -1.66 22.55 2.78
N LEU A 256 -0.72 21.74 2.28
CA LEU A 256 0.69 21.79 2.67
C LEU A 256 1.54 22.37 1.54
N GLN A 257 2.56 23.15 1.91
CA GLN A 257 3.57 23.60 0.96
C GLN A 257 4.55 22.46 0.65
N LEU A 258 4.99 22.36 -0.60
CA LEU A 258 5.80 21.26 -1.11
C LEU A 258 7.11 21.05 -0.33
N HIS A 259 7.80 22.13 0.03
CA HIS A 259 9.04 22.09 0.81
C HIS A 259 8.87 21.51 2.23
N VAL A 260 7.65 21.55 2.79
CA VAL A 260 7.36 20.89 4.08
C VAL A 260 7.36 19.37 3.91
N ILE A 261 6.82 18.86 2.80
CA ILE A 261 6.83 17.43 2.47
C ILE A 261 8.26 16.96 2.19
N GLU A 262 9.03 17.75 1.45
CA GLU A 262 10.46 17.49 1.20
C GLU A 262 11.26 17.39 2.51
N ALA A 263 11.11 18.38 3.39
CA ALA A 263 11.78 18.39 4.68
C ALA A 263 11.40 17.17 5.54
N LEU A 264 10.12 16.81 5.56
CA LEU A 264 9.65 15.62 6.27
C LEU A 264 10.30 14.34 5.71
N GLY A 265 10.34 14.19 4.38
CA GLY A 265 10.97 13.04 3.74
C GLY A 265 12.48 12.96 3.97
N LEU A 266 13.17 14.10 4.03
CA LEU A 266 14.59 14.14 4.40
C LEU A 266 14.81 13.70 5.85
N VAL A 267 13.95 14.14 6.77
CA VAL A 267 14.01 13.71 8.18
C VAL A 267 13.77 12.20 8.29
N THR A 268 12.77 11.65 7.61
CA THR A 268 12.51 10.20 7.66
C THR A 268 13.61 9.39 6.98
N ALA A 269 14.21 9.88 5.89
CA ALA A 269 15.38 9.27 5.26
C ALA A 269 16.60 9.26 6.21
N ALA A 270 16.85 10.37 6.90
CA ALA A 270 17.92 10.45 7.89
C ALA A 270 17.68 9.46 9.06
N LEU A 271 16.44 9.33 9.54
CA LEU A 271 16.08 8.36 10.56
C LEU A 271 16.31 6.91 10.10
N LEU A 272 15.97 6.57 8.86
CA LEU A 272 16.25 5.25 8.29
C LEU A 272 17.75 4.94 8.20
N LEU A 273 18.55 5.92 7.78
CA LEU A 273 20.01 5.78 7.72
C LEU A 273 20.61 5.60 9.11
N LEU A 274 20.17 6.41 10.08
CA LEU A 274 20.61 6.30 11.48
C LEU A 274 20.28 4.93 12.06
N GLU A 275 19.06 4.45 11.83
CA GLU A 275 18.59 3.14 12.26
C GLU A 275 19.44 2.01 11.64
N ALA A 276 19.70 2.06 10.33
CA ALA A 276 20.52 1.07 9.64
C ALA A 276 21.98 1.05 10.15
N VAL A 277 22.57 2.22 10.38
CA VAL A 277 23.91 2.35 10.95
C VAL A 277 23.95 1.82 12.38
N TRP A 278 22.95 2.15 13.20
CA TRP A 278 22.90 1.74 14.60
C TRP A 278 22.73 0.23 14.74
N HIS A 279 21.83 -0.37 13.96
CA HIS A 279 21.66 -1.82 13.91
C HIS A 279 22.97 -2.53 13.55
N LYS A 280 23.73 -2.01 12.58
CA LYS A 280 25.03 -2.57 12.20
C LYS A 280 26.09 -2.45 13.31
N LEU A 281 26.04 -1.39 14.12
CA LEU A 281 27.03 -1.13 15.17
C LEU A 281 26.74 -1.88 16.47
N LYS A 282 25.47 -1.99 16.88
CA LYS A 282 25.08 -2.51 18.21
C LYS A 282 24.30 -3.82 18.18
N GLY A 283 23.94 -4.33 17.00
CA GLY A 283 23.15 -5.56 16.86
C GLY A 283 21.65 -5.40 17.19
N GLU A 284 21.25 -4.24 17.73
CA GLU A 284 19.85 -3.87 18.02
C GLU A 284 19.54 -2.51 17.38
N GLY A 285 18.33 -2.35 16.85
CA GLY A 285 17.84 -1.09 16.30
C GLY A 285 17.48 -0.05 17.38
N ILE A 286 17.34 1.22 16.99
CA ILE A 286 16.80 2.27 17.85
C ILE A 286 15.29 2.05 18.01
N LEU A 287 14.62 1.61 16.95
CA LEU A 287 13.18 1.34 16.96
C LEU A 287 12.79 0.23 17.94
N SER A 288 13.63 -0.80 18.12
CA SER A 288 13.35 -1.85 19.11
C SER A 288 13.33 -1.31 20.54
N LYS A 289 14.19 -0.34 20.85
CA LYS A 289 14.21 0.32 22.18
C LYS A 289 13.06 1.28 22.40
N LEU A 290 12.57 1.93 21.35
CA LEU A 290 11.42 2.85 21.42
C LEU A 290 10.08 2.14 21.53
N MET A 291 9.98 0.91 21.01
CA MET A 291 8.74 0.12 21.06
C MET A 291 8.70 -0.88 22.23
N GLY A 292 9.85 -1.32 22.74
CA GLY A 292 9.97 -2.26 23.86
C GLY A 292 10.16 -1.63 25.24
N GLY A 293 9.82 -0.35 25.40
CA GLY A 293 9.86 0.40 26.66
C GLY A 293 8.49 0.59 27.29
#